data_AF-A0AAD5J4M9-F1
#
_entry.id   AF-A0AAD5J4M9-F1
#
_cell.length_a   1.000
_cell.length_b   1.000
_cell.length_c   1.000
_cell.angle_alpha   90.00
_cell.angle_beta   90.00
_cell.angle_gamma   90.00
#
_symmetry.space_group_name_H-M   'P 1'
#
loop_
_entity.id
_entity.type
_entity.pdbx_description
1 polymer ?
#
loop_
_entity_poly.entity_id
_entity_poly.type
_entity_poly.pdbx_seq_one_letter_code
_entity_poly.pdbx_strand_id
1 'polypeptide(L)'
;MKGVQFLVAFVVLALASSLASASDPSPLQDFCVAIEDYKNGVFVNGKFCKDPKLATPNDFFFSGLDIPRNTSNPVGSTVTPVNVAQIAGLNTLGVSLVRIDYAPYGQNAPHTHPRASEILFVQEGTLYVGFVTSNPDNKLFTKVLNKGDVFVFPIGLIHFQFNIGKTDAVAFAGLSSQNPGVITIANAVFGSDPAINPDFLARAFQLDLNVVKSLQEKFWAWFPSSRSFAEVVMDSEAIKVNHKEVMQCEENLNEDEWLNCCAIGQDSNRKGVLYDFCGGGHNSSKAGVVEGMAGTVQCRSIKEDGRWKVPSP
;
A
#
# COMPACT_ATOMS: atom_id res chain seq x y z
N MET A 1 2.95 50.83 -34.56
CA MET A 1 3.01 49.39 -34.92
C MET A 1 3.65 48.53 -33.84
N LYS A 2 4.82 48.89 -33.28
CA LYS A 2 5.49 48.09 -32.22
C LYS A 2 4.63 47.83 -30.97
N GLY A 3 3.91 48.84 -30.48
CA GLY A 3 3.02 48.68 -29.31
C GLY A 3 1.86 47.70 -29.51
N VAL A 4 1.30 47.63 -30.73
CA VAL A 4 0.24 46.66 -31.08
C VAL A 4 0.80 45.24 -31.11
N GLN A 5 2.03 45.06 -31.61
CA GLN A 5 2.69 43.75 -31.61
C GLN A 5 2.98 43.24 -30.19
N PHE A 6 3.38 44.12 -29.26
CA PHE A 6 3.55 43.76 -27.85
C PHE A 6 2.23 43.37 -27.18
N LEU A 7 1.15 44.11 -27.46
CA LEU A 7 -0.19 43.79 -26.95
C LEU A 7 -0.69 42.43 -27.46
N VAL A 8 -0.53 42.17 -28.75
CA VAL A 8 -0.90 40.88 -29.35
C VAL A 8 -0.07 39.73 -28.75
N ALA A 9 1.24 39.91 -28.59
CA ALA A 9 2.10 38.91 -27.97
C ALA A 9 1.71 38.62 -26.50
N PHE A 10 1.35 39.65 -25.74
CA PHE A 10 0.91 39.51 -24.35
C PHE A 10 -0.44 38.79 -24.23
N VAL A 11 -1.40 39.11 -25.11
CA VAL A 11 -2.70 38.43 -25.17
C VAL A 11 -2.53 36.96 -25.57
N VAL A 12 -1.67 36.66 -26.55
CA VAL A 12 -1.38 35.27 -26.94
C VAL A 12 -0.70 34.50 -25.81
N LEU A 13 0.24 35.11 -25.09
CA LEU A 13 0.90 34.48 -23.93
C LEU A 13 -0.07 34.23 -22.77
N ALA A 14 -0.97 35.18 -22.50
CA ALA A 14 -2.01 35.04 -21.48
C ALA A 14 -3.01 33.93 -21.85
N LEU A 15 -3.40 33.81 -23.12
CA LEU A 15 -4.26 32.73 -23.61
C LEU A 15 -3.55 31.37 -23.65
N ALA A 16 -2.22 31.36 -23.81
CA ALA A 16 -1.39 30.15 -23.77
C ALA A 16 -1.02 29.72 -22.34
N SER A 17 -1.35 30.53 -21.33
CA SER A 17 -1.13 30.20 -19.93
C SER A 17 -2.23 29.25 -19.46
N SER A 18 -1.97 27.94 -19.50
CA SER A 18 -2.90 26.95 -18.95
C SER A 18 -3.02 27.14 -17.43
N LEU A 19 -4.26 27.20 -16.94
CA LEU A 19 -4.54 27.11 -15.50
C LEU A 19 -4.11 25.70 -15.04
N ALA A 20 -2.97 25.60 -14.36
CA ALA A 20 -2.56 24.36 -13.72
C ALA A 20 -3.48 24.08 -12.53
N SER A 21 -4.34 23.07 -12.65
CA SER A 21 -5.10 22.55 -11.51
C SER A 21 -4.23 21.56 -10.74
N ALA A 22 -4.02 21.80 -9.45
CA ALA A 22 -3.27 20.92 -8.55
C ALA A 22 -4.17 19.93 -7.78
N SER A 23 -5.48 19.94 -8.05
CA SER A 23 -6.46 19.00 -7.51
C SER A 23 -7.05 18.12 -8.62
N ASP A 24 -7.77 17.06 -8.23
CA ASP A 24 -8.57 16.26 -9.16
C ASP A 24 -9.41 17.19 -10.07
N PRO A 25 -9.40 16.98 -11.40
CA PRO A 25 -10.20 17.78 -12.32
C PRO A 25 -11.69 17.64 -12.04
N SER A 26 -12.46 18.72 -12.22
CA SER A 26 -13.92 18.64 -12.16
C SER A 26 -14.46 17.70 -13.24
N PRO A 27 -15.50 16.90 -12.92
CA PRO A 27 -16.11 16.01 -13.90
C PRO A 27 -16.79 16.80 -15.02
N LEU A 28 -16.77 16.26 -16.23
CA LEU A 28 -17.41 16.86 -17.42
C LEU A 28 -18.77 16.21 -17.76
N GLN A 29 -19.18 15.22 -16.97
CA GLN A 29 -20.42 14.46 -17.08
C GLN A 29 -20.78 13.89 -15.70
N ASP A 30 -22.00 13.38 -15.53
CA ASP A 30 -22.50 12.90 -14.24
C ASP A 30 -21.62 11.81 -13.61
N PHE A 31 -21.10 10.88 -14.42
CA PHE A 31 -20.19 9.83 -13.96
C PHE A 31 -19.29 9.30 -15.09
N CYS A 32 -18.15 8.73 -14.72
CA CYS A 32 -17.23 8.04 -15.61
C CYS A 32 -16.62 6.84 -14.86
N VAL A 33 -17.28 5.69 -14.91
CA VAL A 33 -16.81 4.48 -14.22
C VAL A 33 -15.47 4.03 -14.81
N ALA A 34 -14.44 3.88 -13.97
CA ALA A 34 -13.13 3.42 -14.42
C ALA A 34 -13.19 2.00 -15.02
N ILE A 35 -12.39 1.76 -16.06
CA ILE A 35 -12.08 0.42 -16.55
C ILE A 35 -10.67 0.00 -16.11
N GLU A 36 -10.49 -1.29 -15.79
CA GLU A 36 -9.23 -1.81 -15.28
C GLU A 36 -8.19 -2.06 -16.38
N ASP A 37 -8.63 -2.57 -17.52
CA ASP A 37 -7.72 -3.20 -18.46
C ASP A 37 -7.85 -2.62 -19.86
N TYR A 38 -6.76 -2.05 -20.35
CA TYR A 38 -6.52 -1.85 -21.76
C TYR A 38 -5.35 -2.73 -22.15
N LYS A 39 -5.54 -3.70 -23.04
CA LYS A 39 -4.41 -4.53 -23.49
C LYS A 39 -3.38 -3.77 -24.35
N ASN A 40 -3.63 -2.49 -24.70
CA ASN A 40 -2.76 -1.63 -25.53
C ASN A 40 -3.02 -0.11 -25.40
N GLY A 41 -3.79 0.33 -24.41
CA GLY A 41 -4.19 1.72 -24.23
C GLY A 41 -3.09 2.69 -23.80
N VAL A 42 -3.45 3.97 -23.89
CA VAL A 42 -2.59 5.12 -23.62
C VAL A 42 -2.76 5.52 -22.16
N PHE A 43 -1.66 5.84 -21.46
CA PHE A 43 -1.75 6.40 -20.11
C PHE A 43 -2.39 7.79 -20.16
N VAL A 44 -3.50 7.97 -19.44
CA VAL A 44 -4.18 9.25 -19.26
C VAL A 44 -4.09 9.72 -17.81
N ASN A 45 -4.33 11.01 -17.56
CA ASN A 45 -4.51 11.48 -16.19
C ASN A 45 -5.85 10.96 -15.65
N GLY A 46 -5.80 10.01 -14.71
CA GLY A 46 -6.98 9.32 -14.19
C GLY A 46 -7.18 7.93 -14.81
N LYS A 47 -8.41 7.59 -15.17
CA LYS A 47 -8.78 6.30 -15.77
C LYS A 47 -9.74 6.50 -16.94
N PHE A 48 -9.70 5.59 -17.91
CA PHE A 48 -10.70 5.54 -18.99
C PHE A 48 -12.08 5.20 -18.45
N CYS A 49 -13.11 5.68 -19.14
CA CYS A 49 -14.50 5.46 -18.78
C CYS A 49 -15.08 4.22 -19.49
N LYS A 50 -15.86 3.43 -18.76
CA LYS A 50 -16.83 2.45 -19.27
C LYS A 50 -17.95 3.19 -20.03
N ASP A 51 -18.58 2.54 -21.01
CA ASP A 51 -19.81 3.07 -21.64
C ASP A 51 -20.86 3.33 -20.54
N PRO A 52 -21.38 4.56 -20.40
CA PRO A 52 -22.36 4.90 -19.37
C PRO A 52 -23.62 4.02 -19.39
N LYS A 53 -24.00 3.47 -20.55
CA LYS A 53 -25.15 2.56 -20.69
C LYS A 53 -24.93 1.20 -20.04
N LEU A 54 -23.68 0.83 -19.79
CA LEU A 54 -23.30 -0.43 -19.15
C LEU A 54 -23.06 -0.26 -17.65
N ALA A 55 -23.17 0.96 -17.11
CA ALA A 55 -23.01 1.21 -15.69
C ALA A 55 -24.13 0.57 -14.88
N THR A 56 -23.77 0.04 -13.72
CA THR A 56 -24.67 -0.63 -12.78
C THR A 56 -24.44 -0.09 -11.37
N PRO A 57 -25.37 -0.27 -10.43
CA PRO A 57 -25.17 0.15 -9.04
C PRO A 57 -23.90 -0.43 -8.40
N ASN A 58 -23.48 -1.63 -8.81
CA ASN A 58 -22.29 -2.29 -8.29
C ASN A 58 -20.99 -1.53 -8.66
N ASP A 59 -20.99 -0.73 -9.73
CA ASP A 59 -19.84 0.09 -10.10
C ASP A 59 -19.57 1.24 -9.10
N PHE A 60 -20.55 1.55 -8.23
CA PHE A 60 -20.53 2.65 -7.26
C PHE A 60 -20.57 2.17 -5.81
N PHE A 61 -20.41 0.88 -5.57
CA PHE A 61 -20.67 0.24 -4.28
C PHE A 61 -19.43 -0.47 -3.73
N PHE A 62 -19.25 -0.41 -2.42
CA PHE A 62 -18.26 -1.19 -1.69
C PHE A 62 -18.84 -1.62 -0.34
N SER A 63 -18.68 -2.90 0.00
CA SER A 63 -19.13 -3.49 1.27
C SER A 63 -17.95 -4.00 2.10
N GLY A 64 -18.19 -4.32 3.37
CA GLY A 64 -17.19 -4.93 4.26
C GLY A 64 -16.38 -3.94 5.09
N LEU A 65 -16.74 -2.65 5.03
CA LEU A 65 -16.20 -1.62 5.94
C LEU A 65 -16.77 -1.74 7.36
N ASP A 66 -17.76 -2.59 7.61
CA ASP A 66 -18.27 -2.93 8.94
C ASP A 66 -17.34 -3.92 9.68
N ILE A 67 -16.61 -4.75 8.94
CA ILE A 67 -15.76 -5.82 9.45
C ILE A 67 -14.40 -5.25 9.89
N PRO A 68 -14.01 -5.38 11.17
CA PRO A 68 -12.68 -4.99 11.63
C PRO A 68 -11.57 -5.78 10.93
N ARG A 69 -10.48 -5.10 10.57
CA ARG A 69 -9.30 -5.77 9.99
C ARG A 69 -8.27 -6.17 11.04
N ASN A 70 -7.48 -7.19 10.72
CA ASN A 70 -6.42 -7.69 11.58
C ASN A 70 -5.34 -6.63 11.79
N THR A 71 -5.09 -6.25 13.05
CA THR A 71 -4.09 -5.25 13.47
C THR A 71 -2.82 -5.89 14.03
N SER A 72 -2.64 -7.22 13.87
CA SER A 72 -1.46 -7.98 14.31
C SER A 72 -0.27 -7.74 13.37
N ASN A 73 0.25 -6.52 13.39
CA ASN A 73 1.41 -6.09 12.62
C ASN A 73 2.26 -5.11 13.45
N PRO A 74 3.49 -4.77 13.03
CA PRO A 74 4.41 -3.98 13.85
C PRO A 74 3.91 -2.58 14.24
N VAL A 75 2.99 -1.99 13.46
CA VAL A 75 2.42 -0.67 13.77
C VAL A 75 1.09 -0.77 14.53
N GLY A 76 0.49 -1.97 14.65
CA GLY A 76 -0.74 -2.18 15.41
C GLY A 76 -1.97 -1.55 14.77
N SER A 77 -1.96 -1.28 13.47
CA SER A 77 -3.11 -0.71 12.75
C SER A 77 -3.23 -1.25 11.34
N THR A 78 -4.44 -1.22 10.78
CA THR A 78 -4.69 -1.61 9.40
C THR A 78 -5.61 -0.60 8.73
N VAL A 79 -5.18 -0.18 7.53
CA VAL A 79 -5.87 0.81 6.70
C VAL A 79 -6.59 0.07 5.58
N THR A 80 -7.90 0.23 5.48
CA THR A 80 -8.75 -0.32 4.42
C THR A 80 -9.16 0.82 3.47
N PRO A 81 -8.48 0.99 2.33
CA PRO A 81 -8.79 2.05 1.38
C PRO A 81 -10.09 1.75 0.63
N VAL A 82 -10.82 2.82 0.31
CA VAL A 82 -11.97 2.83 -0.59
C VAL A 82 -11.79 4.01 -1.55
N ASN A 83 -10.84 3.84 -2.45
CA ASN A 83 -10.50 4.82 -3.49
C ASN A 83 -10.93 4.29 -4.86
N VAL A 84 -10.53 4.98 -5.94
CA VAL A 84 -10.93 4.60 -7.32
C VAL A 84 -10.56 3.15 -7.70
N ALA A 85 -9.58 2.53 -7.03
CA ALA A 85 -9.23 1.13 -7.23
C ALA A 85 -10.23 0.16 -6.60
N GLN A 86 -10.96 0.56 -5.56
CA GLN A 86 -12.01 -0.26 -4.93
C GLN A 86 -13.41 0.08 -5.45
N ILE A 87 -13.66 1.35 -5.79
CA ILE A 87 -14.91 1.79 -6.40
C ILE A 87 -14.59 2.50 -7.71
N ALA A 88 -14.74 1.79 -8.82
CA ALA A 88 -14.47 2.32 -10.15
C ALA A 88 -15.30 3.59 -10.47
N GLY A 89 -16.52 3.69 -9.92
CA GLY A 89 -17.39 4.85 -10.03
C GLY A 89 -16.87 6.14 -9.39
N LEU A 90 -15.83 6.09 -8.55
CA LEU A 90 -15.19 7.30 -7.97
C LEU A 90 -14.37 8.08 -8.99
N ASN A 91 -14.07 7.50 -10.15
CA ASN A 91 -13.27 8.16 -11.16
C ASN A 91 -13.95 9.46 -11.62
N THR A 92 -13.16 10.53 -11.70
CA THR A 92 -13.54 11.93 -11.96
C THR A 92 -14.28 12.67 -10.83
N LEU A 93 -14.59 12.02 -9.70
CA LEU A 93 -15.43 12.60 -8.64
C LEU A 93 -14.65 13.33 -7.53
N GLY A 94 -13.32 13.21 -7.49
CA GLY A 94 -12.50 13.99 -6.56
C GLY A 94 -12.63 13.62 -5.08
N VAL A 95 -13.13 12.42 -4.76
CA VAL A 95 -13.31 11.97 -3.37
C VAL A 95 -12.93 10.50 -3.20
N SER A 96 -12.55 10.14 -1.98
CA SER A 96 -12.35 8.76 -1.55
C SER A 96 -12.60 8.61 -0.04
N LEU A 97 -12.66 7.37 0.44
CA LEU A 97 -12.87 7.03 1.85
C LEU A 97 -11.80 6.03 2.31
N VAL A 98 -11.57 5.97 3.61
CA VAL A 98 -10.75 4.93 4.24
C VAL A 98 -11.37 4.56 5.59
N ARG A 99 -11.27 3.29 5.98
CA ARG A 99 -11.43 2.83 7.37
C ARG A 99 -10.07 2.51 7.95
N ILE A 100 -9.85 2.84 9.22
CA ILE A 100 -8.64 2.50 9.94
C ILE A 100 -9.02 1.81 11.25
N ASP A 101 -8.48 0.61 11.44
CA ASP A 101 -8.60 -0.16 12.67
C ASP A 101 -7.28 -0.06 13.45
N TYR A 102 -7.35 0.21 14.75
CA TYR A 102 -6.19 0.31 15.63
C TYR A 102 -6.33 -0.66 16.81
N ALA A 103 -5.31 -1.49 17.04
CA ALA A 103 -5.12 -2.20 18.30
C ALA A 103 -4.88 -1.20 19.45
N PRO A 104 -4.92 -1.61 20.73
CA PRO A 104 -4.49 -0.76 21.83
C PRO A 104 -3.03 -0.35 21.61
N TYR A 105 -2.74 0.95 21.68
CA TYR A 105 -1.41 1.51 21.39
C TYR A 105 -0.92 1.28 19.95
N GLY A 106 -1.83 0.96 19.02
CA GLY A 106 -1.56 0.96 17.59
C GLY A 106 -1.43 2.37 17.04
N GLN A 107 -0.62 2.53 15.99
CA GLN A 107 -0.45 3.79 15.27
C GLN A 107 -0.64 3.62 13.77
N ASN A 108 -1.17 4.65 13.15
CA ASN A 108 -0.93 4.92 11.74
C ASN A 108 0.26 5.89 11.71
N ALA A 109 1.44 5.34 11.35
CA ALA A 109 2.72 6.00 11.46
C ALA A 109 2.76 7.32 10.67
N PRO A 110 3.73 8.23 10.95
CA PRO A 110 3.86 9.47 10.19
C PRO A 110 3.83 9.25 8.67
N HIS A 111 2.86 9.89 8.01
CA HIS A 111 2.64 9.79 6.58
C HIS A 111 2.10 11.10 6.01
N THR A 112 2.03 11.19 4.68
CA THR A 112 1.42 12.31 3.98
C THR A 112 0.62 11.85 2.76
N HIS A 113 -0.41 12.63 2.41
CA HIS A 113 -1.18 12.48 1.19
C HIS A 113 -0.76 13.58 0.20
N PRO A 114 -0.01 13.25 -0.86
CA PRO A 114 0.50 14.26 -1.80
C PRO A 114 -0.60 14.94 -2.62
N ARG A 115 -1.80 14.35 -2.69
CA ARG A 115 -2.88 14.80 -3.60
C ARG A 115 -4.23 15.04 -2.92
N ALA A 116 -4.33 14.93 -1.59
CA ALA A 116 -5.60 15.16 -0.90
C ALA A 116 -5.40 15.77 0.48
N SER A 117 -6.37 16.59 0.89
CA SER A 117 -6.62 16.82 2.31
C SER A 117 -7.48 15.68 2.85
N GLU A 118 -7.40 15.44 4.16
CA GLU A 118 -8.14 14.40 4.86
C GLU A 118 -8.99 15.00 5.97
N ILE A 119 -10.21 14.51 6.14
CA ILE A 119 -11.01 14.71 7.35
C ILE A 119 -11.28 13.36 8.00
N LEU A 120 -10.77 13.18 9.21
CA LEU A 120 -10.91 11.96 9.99
C LEU A 120 -12.02 12.10 11.03
N PHE A 121 -12.84 11.08 11.15
CA PHE A 121 -13.94 10.92 12.10
C PHE A 121 -13.69 9.67 12.95
N VAL A 122 -13.76 9.82 14.28
CA VAL A 122 -13.58 8.68 15.20
C VAL A 122 -14.94 8.02 15.45
N GLN A 123 -15.08 6.78 14.98
CA GLN A 123 -16.28 5.97 15.20
C GLN A 123 -16.25 5.30 16.58
N GLU A 124 -15.08 4.82 17.02
CA GLU A 124 -14.88 4.13 18.30
C GLU A 124 -13.48 4.40 18.88
N GLY A 125 -13.35 4.34 20.21
CA GLY A 125 -12.10 4.50 20.92
C GLY A 125 -11.64 5.96 21.11
N THR A 126 -10.33 6.12 21.34
CA THR A 126 -9.70 7.41 21.62
C THR A 126 -8.37 7.51 20.87
N LEU A 127 -8.24 8.52 20.01
CA LEU A 127 -7.05 8.73 19.18
C LEU A 127 -6.33 10.02 19.55
N TYR A 128 -5.03 9.95 19.77
CA TYR A 128 -4.15 11.11 19.71
C TYR A 128 -3.71 11.31 18.27
N VAL A 129 -4.04 12.47 17.70
CA VAL A 129 -3.74 12.80 16.30
C VAL A 129 -2.94 14.08 16.20
N GLY A 130 -2.22 14.25 15.09
CA GLY A 130 -1.63 15.54 14.77
C GLY A 130 -0.97 15.63 13.41
N PHE A 131 -0.70 16.86 12.98
CA PHE A 131 0.10 17.19 11.80
C PHE A 131 1.18 18.22 12.14
N VAL A 132 2.21 18.28 11.29
CA VAL A 132 3.33 19.21 11.42
C VAL A 132 3.32 20.20 10.25
N THR A 133 3.41 21.50 10.54
CA THR A 133 3.50 22.53 9.49
C THR A 133 4.85 22.50 8.78
N SER A 134 4.93 23.11 7.60
CA SER A 134 6.19 23.27 6.87
C SER A 134 7.23 24.12 7.62
N ASN A 135 8.46 24.09 7.10
CA ASN A 135 9.54 24.99 7.52
C ASN A 135 9.14 26.48 7.41
N PRO A 136 9.75 27.36 8.23
CA PRO A 136 10.76 27.05 9.25
C PRO A 136 10.20 26.55 10.57
N ASP A 137 8.90 26.71 10.82
CA ASP A 137 8.32 26.53 12.16
C ASP A 137 8.25 25.07 12.60
N ASN A 138 7.98 24.14 11.68
CA ASN A 138 7.77 22.71 11.99
C ASN A 138 6.83 22.51 13.19
N LYS A 139 5.77 23.32 13.26
CA LYS A 139 4.88 23.38 14.43
C LYS A 139 3.95 22.18 14.42
N LEU A 140 3.92 21.47 15.54
CA LEU A 140 3.00 20.36 15.78
C LEU A 140 1.62 20.89 16.23
N PHE A 141 0.57 20.49 15.50
CA PHE A 141 -0.82 20.68 15.88
C PHE A 141 -1.41 19.33 16.27
N THR A 142 -1.86 19.18 17.51
CA THR A 142 -2.37 17.90 18.02
C THR A 142 -3.68 18.04 18.78
N LYS A 143 -4.42 16.92 18.85
CA LYS A 143 -5.64 16.80 19.62
C LYS A 143 -5.85 15.35 20.04
N VAL A 144 -6.46 15.15 21.21
CA VAL A 144 -7.07 13.87 21.58
C VAL A 144 -8.53 13.90 21.11
N LEU A 145 -8.89 12.94 20.27
CA LEU A 145 -10.22 12.74 19.74
C LEU A 145 -10.89 11.55 20.43
N ASN A 146 -12.17 11.70 20.75
CA ASN A 146 -13.03 10.62 21.24
C ASN A 146 -14.05 10.25 20.16
N LYS A 147 -14.80 9.18 20.39
CA LYS A 147 -15.96 8.82 19.56
C LYS A 147 -16.85 10.03 19.27
N GLY A 148 -17.10 10.28 17.99
CA GLY A 148 -17.90 11.39 17.49
C GLY A 148 -17.09 12.61 17.04
N ASP A 149 -15.82 12.71 17.45
CA ASP A 149 -14.97 13.85 17.12
C ASP A 149 -14.40 13.74 15.69
N VAL A 150 -14.09 14.90 15.10
CA VAL A 150 -13.45 15.02 13.79
C VAL A 150 -12.15 15.85 13.85
N PHE A 151 -11.24 15.60 12.93
CA PHE A 151 -10.01 16.38 12.76
C PHE A 151 -9.58 16.44 11.29
N VAL A 152 -9.01 17.56 10.86
CA VAL A 152 -8.63 17.80 9.47
C VAL A 152 -7.11 17.83 9.33
N PHE A 153 -6.60 17.11 8.32
CA PHE A 153 -5.20 17.13 7.92
C PHE A 153 -5.06 17.83 6.56
N PRO A 154 -4.34 18.97 6.49
CA PRO A 154 -4.11 19.67 5.24
C PRO A 154 -3.30 18.85 4.24
N ILE A 155 -3.60 19.02 2.94
CA ILE A 155 -2.90 18.35 1.84
C ILE A 155 -1.37 18.48 1.97
N GLY A 156 -0.67 17.35 1.78
CA GLY A 156 0.79 17.30 1.75
C GLY A 156 1.49 17.40 3.11
N LEU A 157 0.80 17.70 4.21
CA LEU A 157 1.44 17.77 5.53
C LEU A 157 1.64 16.39 6.15
N ILE A 158 2.80 16.21 6.80
CA ILE A 158 3.08 15.01 7.59
C ILE A 158 2.14 14.98 8.79
N HIS A 159 1.43 13.88 8.95
CA HIS A 159 0.49 13.65 10.04
C HIS A 159 0.48 12.19 10.49
N PHE A 160 -0.15 11.94 11.63
CA PHE A 160 -0.19 10.62 12.27
C PHE A 160 -1.43 10.47 13.16
N GLN A 161 -1.74 9.21 13.50
CA GLN A 161 -2.73 8.88 14.52
C GLN A 161 -2.19 7.78 15.44
N PHE A 162 -2.50 7.86 16.73
CA PHE A 162 -2.07 6.91 17.74
C PHE A 162 -3.23 6.59 18.69
N ASN A 163 -3.55 5.31 18.85
CA ASN A 163 -4.56 4.88 19.81
C ASN A 163 -3.99 4.91 21.23
N ILE A 164 -4.37 5.92 22.01
CA ILE A 164 -3.95 6.02 23.43
C ILE A 164 -4.85 5.22 24.38
N GLY A 165 -5.90 4.60 23.84
CA GLY A 165 -6.85 3.77 24.58
C GLY A 165 -6.28 2.40 24.94
N LYS A 166 -6.92 1.77 25.94
CA LYS A 166 -6.66 0.37 26.33
C LYS A 166 -7.49 -0.64 25.53
N THR A 167 -8.32 -0.15 24.62
CA THR A 167 -9.21 -0.93 23.76
C THR A 167 -8.93 -0.56 22.31
N ASP A 168 -9.45 -1.35 21.39
CA ASP A 168 -9.40 -1.04 19.97
C ASP A 168 -10.08 0.31 19.67
N ALA A 169 -9.64 0.95 18.59
CA ALA A 169 -10.23 2.17 18.06
C ALA A 169 -10.51 2.01 16.57
N VAL A 170 -11.56 2.68 16.10
CA VAL A 170 -11.98 2.68 14.70
C VAL A 170 -12.19 4.11 14.24
N ALA A 171 -11.60 4.48 13.12
CA ALA A 171 -11.81 5.77 12.48
C ALA A 171 -12.12 5.60 10.99
N PHE A 172 -12.85 6.57 10.45
CA PHE A 172 -13.07 6.72 9.02
C PHE A 172 -12.51 8.05 8.59
N ALA A 173 -11.95 8.14 7.39
CA ALA A 173 -11.53 9.41 6.84
C ALA A 173 -11.97 9.60 5.40
N GLY A 174 -12.49 10.78 5.10
CA GLY A 174 -12.78 11.23 3.74
C GLY A 174 -11.60 12.01 3.18
N LEU A 175 -11.22 11.74 1.93
CA LEU A 175 -10.10 12.43 1.28
C LEU A 175 -10.57 13.14 0.01
N SER A 176 -10.03 14.34 -0.23
CA SER A 176 -10.39 15.22 -1.35
C SER A 176 -9.73 14.82 -2.69
N SER A 177 -9.59 13.53 -2.97
CA SER A 177 -9.14 12.99 -4.26
C SER A 177 -9.62 11.55 -4.42
N GLN A 178 -9.90 11.14 -5.66
CA GLN A 178 -10.15 9.75 -6.03
C GLN A 178 -8.93 8.85 -5.81
N ASN A 179 -7.73 9.45 -5.79
CA ASN A 179 -6.45 8.79 -5.55
C ASN A 179 -5.53 9.71 -4.71
N PRO A 180 -5.71 9.76 -3.38
CA PRO A 180 -4.95 10.65 -2.51
C PRO A 180 -3.44 10.35 -2.52
N GLY A 181 -3.07 9.07 -2.75
CA GLY A 181 -1.71 8.57 -2.54
C GLY A 181 -1.32 8.55 -1.07
N VAL A 182 -0.34 7.73 -0.70
CA VAL A 182 0.18 7.68 0.67
C VAL A 182 1.69 7.57 0.61
N ILE A 183 2.37 8.41 1.39
CA ILE A 183 3.81 8.32 1.61
C ILE A 183 4.02 8.11 3.10
N THR A 184 4.21 6.86 3.53
CA THR A 184 4.66 6.55 4.88
C THR A 184 6.13 6.94 5.00
N ILE A 185 6.44 7.89 5.89
CA ILE A 185 7.74 8.58 5.89
C ILE A 185 8.89 7.60 6.12
N ALA A 186 8.80 6.73 7.11
CA ALA A 186 9.86 5.77 7.41
C ALA A 186 10.08 4.78 6.25
N ASN A 187 9.00 4.29 5.64
CA ASN A 187 9.08 3.38 4.49
C ASN A 187 9.72 4.06 3.28
N ALA A 188 9.32 5.30 2.98
CA ALA A 188 9.85 6.03 1.82
C ALA A 188 11.33 6.41 2.01
N VAL A 189 11.76 6.71 3.24
CA VAL A 189 13.15 7.12 3.52
C VAL A 189 14.08 5.93 3.70
N PHE A 190 13.66 4.92 4.47
CA PHE A 190 14.52 3.80 4.86
C PHE A 190 14.21 2.49 4.13
N GLY A 191 13.07 2.37 3.44
CA GLY A 191 12.64 1.15 2.74
C GLY A 191 12.29 1.36 1.26
N SER A 192 12.75 2.44 0.62
CA SER A 192 12.56 2.65 -0.82
C SER A 192 13.31 1.60 -1.63
N ASP A 193 12.80 1.23 -2.82
CA ASP A 193 13.52 0.36 -3.76
C ASP A 193 13.80 1.11 -5.08
N PRO A 194 15.07 1.34 -5.47
CA PRO A 194 16.29 1.02 -4.73
C PRO A 194 16.48 1.86 -3.45
N ALA A 195 17.32 1.37 -2.54
CA ALA A 195 17.62 2.07 -1.28
C ALA A 195 18.28 3.44 -1.54
N ILE A 196 17.88 4.45 -0.76
CA ILE A 196 18.65 5.70 -0.69
C ILE A 196 20.04 5.38 -0.10
N ASN A 197 21.08 5.99 -0.66
CA ASN A 197 22.45 5.79 -0.21
C ASN A 197 22.58 6.05 1.32
N PRO A 198 23.07 5.08 2.10
CA PRO A 198 23.12 5.19 3.55
C PRO A 198 24.09 6.28 4.04
N ASP A 199 25.17 6.59 3.32
CA ASP A 199 26.06 7.71 3.65
C ASP A 199 25.38 9.07 3.45
N PHE A 200 24.47 9.16 2.47
CA PHE A 200 23.64 10.35 2.28
C PHE A 200 22.65 10.53 3.44
N LEU A 201 21.93 9.46 3.81
CA LEU A 201 21.00 9.49 4.93
C LEU A 201 21.70 9.72 6.27
N ALA A 202 22.89 9.15 6.49
CA ALA A 202 23.69 9.38 7.70
C ALA A 202 23.99 10.87 7.90
N ARG A 203 24.39 11.56 6.82
CA ARG A 203 24.57 13.01 6.84
C ARG A 203 23.28 13.78 7.02
N ALA A 204 22.21 13.40 6.32
CA ALA A 204 20.92 14.10 6.36
C ALA A 204 20.25 14.02 7.75
N PHE A 205 20.31 12.85 8.38
CA PHE A 205 19.71 12.58 9.70
C PHE A 205 20.69 12.83 10.86
N GLN A 206 21.96 13.13 10.57
CA GLN A 206 23.02 13.33 11.57
C GLN A 206 23.20 12.10 12.47
N LEU A 207 23.17 10.91 11.86
CA LEU A 207 23.29 9.61 12.53
C LEU A 207 24.54 8.88 12.08
N ASP A 208 25.00 7.96 12.91
CA ASP A 208 26.02 7.00 12.52
C ASP A 208 25.54 6.12 11.35
N LEU A 209 26.46 5.84 10.42
CA LEU A 209 26.18 5.01 9.24
C LEU A 209 25.56 3.65 9.61
N ASN A 210 26.04 3.03 10.69
CA ASN A 210 25.52 1.73 11.15
C ASN A 210 24.08 1.84 11.65
N VAL A 211 23.70 2.95 12.29
CA VAL A 211 22.31 3.18 12.72
C VAL A 211 21.40 3.29 11.51
N VAL A 212 21.83 4.01 10.47
CA VAL A 212 21.07 4.14 9.22
C VAL A 212 20.89 2.78 8.54
N LYS A 213 21.96 1.98 8.43
CA LYS A 213 21.88 0.62 7.85
C LYS A 213 20.91 -0.25 8.65
N SER A 214 20.97 -0.23 9.98
CA SER A 214 20.03 -0.95 10.83
C SER A 214 18.59 -0.47 10.69
N LEU A 215 18.36 0.83 10.44
CA LEU A 215 17.02 1.33 10.09
C LEU A 215 16.58 0.79 8.74
N GLN A 216 17.44 0.83 7.72
CA GLN A 216 17.10 0.33 6.38
C GLN A 216 16.77 -1.17 6.38
N GLU A 217 17.53 -1.99 7.12
CA GLU A 217 17.26 -3.44 7.26
C GLU A 217 15.86 -3.73 7.84
N LYS A 218 15.38 -2.89 8.78
CA LYS A 218 14.04 -3.05 9.37
C LYS A 218 12.91 -2.80 8.38
N PHE A 219 13.06 -1.83 7.47
CA PHE A 219 12.01 -1.43 6.54
C PHE A 219 12.13 -2.12 5.17
N TRP A 220 13.32 -2.56 4.77
CA TRP A 220 13.55 -3.30 3.52
C TRP A 220 12.85 -4.66 3.49
N ALA A 221 12.79 -5.35 4.64
CA ALA A 221 12.13 -6.65 4.75
C ALA A 221 10.61 -6.63 4.52
N TRP A 222 9.99 -5.44 4.48
CA TRP A 222 8.54 -5.30 4.33
C TRP A 222 8.07 -5.16 2.88
N PHE A 223 8.99 -4.88 1.95
CA PHE A 223 8.70 -4.79 0.52
C PHE A 223 9.46 -5.91 -0.21
N PRO A 224 8.84 -7.07 -0.47
CA PRO A 224 9.43 -8.03 -1.38
C PRO A 224 9.54 -7.37 -2.76
N SER A 225 10.77 -7.14 -3.19
CA SER A 225 11.15 -6.67 -4.53
C SER A 225 10.60 -7.63 -5.59
N SER A 226 9.35 -7.42 -6.03
CA SER A 226 8.72 -7.95 -7.25
C SER A 226 7.19 -7.88 -7.28
N ARG A 227 6.50 -7.36 -6.27
CA ARG A 227 5.06 -7.08 -6.42
C ARG A 227 4.86 -5.62 -6.82
N SER A 228 4.64 -5.41 -8.12
CA SER A 228 3.83 -4.28 -8.59
C SER A 228 2.58 -4.18 -7.71
N PHE A 229 2.11 -2.96 -7.44
CA PHE A 229 0.82 -2.68 -6.81
C PHE A 229 -0.35 -3.19 -7.69
N ALA A 230 -0.45 -4.50 -7.82
CA ALA A 230 -1.64 -5.23 -8.22
C ALA A 230 -2.13 -5.95 -6.95
N GLU A 231 -3.37 -5.64 -6.60
CA GLU A 231 -4.27 -6.40 -5.73
C GLU A 231 -3.66 -7.52 -4.88
N VAL A 232 -3.74 -7.33 -3.57
CA VAL A 232 -4.04 -8.44 -2.66
C VAL A 232 -5.37 -8.12 -2.00
N VAL A 233 -6.45 -8.39 -2.73
CA VAL A 233 -7.72 -8.76 -2.10
C VAL A 233 -7.44 -10.11 -1.46
N MET A 234 -7.11 -10.11 -0.16
CA MET A 234 -7.24 -11.34 0.63
C MET A 234 -8.71 -11.52 0.91
N ASP A 235 -9.40 -12.19 -0.01
CA ASP A 235 -10.69 -12.78 0.30
C ASP A 235 -10.49 -13.74 1.46
N SER A 236 -11.19 -13.43 2.55
CA SER A 236 -11.24 -14.23 3.76
C SER A 236 -12.10 -15.47 3.52
N GLU A 237 -11.65 -16.39 2.68
CA GLU A 237 -12.20 -17.75 2.61
C GLU A 237 -11.07 -18.79 2.57
N ALA A 238 -10.77 -19.32 3.75
CA ALA A 238 -10.21 -20.64 4.03
C ALA A 238 -8.86 -21.05 3.39
N ILE A 239 -7.77 -20.67 4.07
CA ILE A 239 -6.60 -21.55 4.20
C ILE A 239 -6.45 -21.91 5.68
N LYS A 240 -6.83 -23.14 6.04
CA LYS A 240 -6.48 -23.72 7.35
C LYS A 240 -5.03 -24.17 7.29
N VAL A 241 -4.10 -23.32 7.71
CA VAL A 241 -2.73 -23.77 8.00
C VAL A 241 -2.81 -24.56 9.31
N ASN A 242 -2.48 -25.85 9.27
CA ASN A 242 -2.48 -26.69 10.45
C ASN A 242 -1.29 -26.26 11.32
N HIS A 243 -1.55 -25.57 12.43
CA HIS A 243 -0.53 -25.04 13.36
C HIS A 243 0.14 -26.15 14.19
N LYS A 244 0.84 -27.08 13.54
CA LYS A 244 1.83 -27.90 14.21
C LYS A 244 3.17 -27.70 13.51
N GLU A 245 4.02 -26.92 14.20
CA GLU A 245 5.47 -26.81 14.02
C GLU A 245 5.93 -26.18 12.69
N VAL A 246 5.89 -24.85 12.61
CA VAL A 246 6.77 -24.12 11.68
C VAL A 246 8.16 -24.11 12.29
N MET A 247 9.05 -25.00 11.85
CA MET A 247 10.48 -24.96 12.19
C MET A 247 11.23 -24.02 11.25
N GLN A 248 12.18 -23.28 11.79
CA GLN A 248 13.09 -22.41 11.05
C GLN A 248 14.19 -23.29 10.42
N CYS A 249 14.26 -23.34 9.09
CA CYS A 249 15.14 -24.27 8.37
C CYS A 249 16.57 -23.71 8.24
N GLU A 250 17.56 -24.41 8.81
CA GLU A 250 18.99 -24.08 8.71
C GLU A 250 19.68 -24.84 7.56
N GLU A 251 20.86 -24.38 7.13
CA GLU A 251 21.57 -24.87 5.92
C GLU A 251 22.12 -26.31 6.00
N ASN A 252 21.93 -27.05 7.10
CA ASN A 252 22.54 -28.38 7.31
C ASN A 252 21.53 -29.45 7.79
N LEU A 253 20.38 -29.56 7.13
CA LEU A 253 19.37 -30.57 7.44
C LEU A 253 19.61 -31.89 6.69
N ASN A 254 19.26 -33.01 7.30
CA ASN A 254 19.25 -34.33 6.66
C ASN A 254 18.01 -34.54 5.76
N GLU A 255 17.94 -35.64 5.02
CA GLU A 255 16.91 -35.89 4.01
C GLU A 255 15.48 -35.92 4.58
N ASP A 256 15.29 -36.49 5.77
CA ASP A 256 13.99 -36.54 6.46
C ASP A 256 13.61 -35.19 7.08
N GLU A 257 14.58 -34.39 7.52
CA GLU A 257 14.37 -33.04 8.06
C GLU A 257 14.02 -32.03 6.97
N TRP A 258 14.59 -32.17 5.77
CA TRP A 258 14.31 -31.29 4.63
C TRP A 258 12.88 -31.48 4.10
N LEU A 259 12.39 -32.72 4.07
CA LEU A 259 11.02 -33.05 3.67
C LEU A 259 9.95 -32.40 4.58
N ASN A 260 10.30 -32.09 5.83
CA ASN A 260 9.42 -31.42 6.78
C ASN A 260 9.46 -29.87 6.69
N CYS A 261 10.39 -29.29 5.94
CA CYS A 261 10.51 -27.83 5.76
C CYS A 261 9.54 -27.24 4.73
N CYS A 262 8.91 -28.08 3.91
CA CYS A 262 8.04 -27.67 2.83
C CYS A 262 6.57 -27.72 3.28
N ALA A 263 5.96 -26.55 3.45
CA ALA A 263 4.57 -26.46 3.92
C ALA A 263 3.61 -26.70 2.76
N ILE A 264 2.86 -27.81 2.83
CA ILE A 264 1.82 -28.14 1.84
C ILE A 264 0.50 -27.45 2.23
N GLY A 265 0.10 -26.44 1.47
CA GLY A 265 -1.23 -25.82 1.58
C GLY A 265 -2.24 -26.45 0.62
N GLN A 266 -3.45 -26.77 1.09
CA GLN A 266 -4.54 -27.32 0.28
C GLN A 266 -5.70 -26.30 0.18
N ASP A 267 -6.05 -25.88 -1.03
CA ASP A 267 -7.21 -25.03 -1.30
C ASP A 267 -8.51 -25.84 -1.12
N SER A 268 -9.43 -25.35 -0.29
CA SER A 268 -10.70 -26.03 0.00
C SER A 268 -11.72 -25.94 -1.14
N ASN A 269 -11.56 -25.01 -2.08
CA ASN A 269 -12.47 -24.79 -3.21
C ASN A 269 -11.94 -25.35 -4.54
N ARG A 270 -10.69 -25.81 -4.61
CA ARG A 270 -10.12 -26.52 -5.77
C ARG A 270 -9.54 -27.86 -5.34
N LYS A 271 -10.27 -28.95 -5.59
CA LYS A 271 -9.74 -30.31 -5.40
C LYS A 271 -8.49 -30.50 -6.28
N GLY A 272 -7.30 -30.40 -5.67
CA GLY A 272 -6.05 -30.89 -6.27
C GLY A 272 -4.92 -29.88 -6.46
N VAL A 273 -5.03 -28.63 -6.00
CA VAL A 273 -3.88 -27.70 -6.06
C VAL A 273 -3.12 -27.75 -4.73
N LEU A 274 -1.89 -28.25 -4.77
CA LEU A 274 -0.93 -28.23 -3.65
C LEU A 274 0.07 -27.12 -3.96
N TYR A 275 0.24 -26.18 -3.03
CA TYR A 275 1.30 -25.19 -3.10
C TYR A 275 2.46 -25.64 -2.21
N ASP A 276 3.67 -25.53 -2.74
CA ASP A 276 4.89 -25.80 -2.01
C ASP A 276 5.64 -24.49 -1.75
N PHE A 277 6.03 -24.26 -0.49
CA PHE A 277 6.84 -23.13 -0.06
C PHE A 277 8.07 -23.67 0.66
N CYS A 278 9.23 -23.62 0.02
CA CYS A 278 10.50 -23.91 0.68
C CYS A 278 11.33 -22.61 0.70
N GLY A 279 11.53 -22.06 1.90
CA GLY A 279 12.31 -20.84 2.12
C GLY A 279 13.76 -21.16 2.49
N GLY A 280 14.70 -20.74 1.64
CA GLY A 280 16.14 -20.73 1.91
C GLY A 280 16.74 -19.41 1.40
N GLY A 281 17.70 -18.86 2.14
CA GLY A 281 18.15 -17.47 2.04
C GLY A 281 18.83 -17.04 0.74
N HIS A 282 18.91 -15.72 0.59
CA HIS A 282 19.60 -14.92 -0.42
C HIS A 282 19.23 -15.17 -1.91
N ASN A 283 18.56 -14.16 -2.49
CA ASN A 283 18.23 -14.02 -3.92
C ASN A 283 17.38 -15.12 -4.55
N SER A 284 16.06 -15.05 -4.37
CA SER A 284 15.09 -15.83 -5.14
C SER A 284 13.97 -14.96 -5.72
N SER A 285 14.31 -14.17 -6.73
CA SER A 285 13.36 -13.70 -7.73
C SER A 285 13.07 -14.85 -8.71
N LYS A 286 11.97 -15.59 -8.50
CA LYS A 286 11.15 -16.31 -9.50
C LYS A 286 10.27 -17.37 -8.81
N ALA A 287 9.02 -17.03 -8.56
CA ALA A 287 7.97 -18.05 -8.42
C ALA A 287 7.39 -18.30 -9.82
N GLY A 288 7.80 -19.40 -10.46
CA GLY A 288 7.20 -19.86 -11.71
C GLY A 288 5.89 -20.58 -11.40
N VAL A 289 4.78 -20.11 -11.99
CA VAL A 289 3.54 -20.88 -12.04
C VAL A 289 3.76 -22.07 -12.97
N VAL A 290 3.69 -23.29 -12.44
CA VAL A 290 3.64 -24.50 -13.27
C VAL A 290 2.17 -24.90 -13.39
N GLU A 291 1.53 -24.49 -14.48
CA GLU A 291 0.26 -25.09 -14.92
C GLU A 291 0.56 -26.36 -15.72
N GLY A 292 0.04 -27.51 -15.29
CA GLY A 292 -0.07 -28.67 -16.17
C GLY A 292 -0.02 -30.05 -15.50
N MET A 293 -1.21 -30.68 -15.48
CA MET A 293 -1.46 -32.13 -15.55
C MET A 293 -1.13 -32.99 -14.31
N ALA A 294 -2.13 -33.83 -13.98
CA ALA A 294 -2.08 -34.85 -12.95
C ALA A 294 -0.82 -35.74 -13.07
N GLY A 295 0.08 -35.63 -12.10
CA GLY A 295 1.29 -36.42 -12.02
C GLY A 295 2.18 -35.89 -10.90
N THR A 296 2.73 -36.80 -10.10
CA THR A 296 3.58 -36.57 -8.93
C THR A 296 4.71 -35.58 -9.23
N VAL A 297 4.77 -34.44 -8.51
CA VAL A 297 5.91 -33.53 -8.58
C VAL A 297 7.05 -34.13 -7.75
N GLN A 298 8.07 -34.68 -8.41
CA GLN A 298 9.32 -35.08 -7.77
C GLN A 298 10.25 -33.87 -7.67
N CYS A 299 10.65 -33.50 -6.45
CA CYS A 299 11.79 -32.61 -6.24
C CYS A 299 13.05 -33.27 -6.77
N ARG A 300 13.71 -32.70 -7.79
CA ARG A 300 15.04 -33.15 -8.23
C ARG A 300 16.10 -32.40 -7.43
N SER A 301 16.87 -33.14 -6.65
CA SER A 301 18.05 -32.66 -5.94
C SER A 301 19.33 -33.20 -6.60
N ILE A 302 20.41 -32.40 -6.61
CA ILE A 302 21.76 -32.84 -7.04
C ILE A 302 22.59 -33.09 -5.78
N LYS A 303 23.26 -34.24 -5.73
CA LYS A 303 24.14 -34.65 -4.62
C LYS A 303 25.60 -34.44 -5.04
N GLU A 304 26.27 -33.45 -4.45
CA GLU A 304 27.72 -33.23 -4.60
C GLU A 304 28.39 -33.42 -3.24
N ASP A 305 29.47 -34.21 -3.19
CA ASP A 305 30.28 -34.44 -1.99
C ASP A 305 29.49 -34.81 -0.72
N GLY A 306 28.40 -35.57 -0.91
CA GLY A 306 27.57 -36.08 0.19
C GLY A 306 26.65 -35.04 0.84
N ARG A 307 26.54 -33.82 0.30
CA ARG A 307 25.59 -32.79 0.76
C ARG A 307 24.61 -32.38 -0.34
N TRP A 308 23.37 -32.12 0.04
CA TRP A 308 22.33 -31.62 -0.86
C TRP A 308 22.54 -30.11 -1.08
N LYS A 309 22.62 -29.67 -2.34
CA LYS A 309 22.74 -28.26 -2.70
C LYS A 309 21.53 -27.78 -3.48
N VAL A 310 21.15 -26.52 -3.26
CA VAL A 310 20.20 -25.80 -4.13
C VAL A 310 20.87 -25.56 -5.49
N PRO A 311 20.22 -25.87 -6.62
CA PRO A 311 20.82 -25.65 -7.94
C PRO A 311 21.06 -24.15 -8.19
N SER A 312 22.18 -23.82 -8.82
CA SER A 312 22.47 -22.48 -9.35
C SER A 312 22.81 -22.56 -10.83
N PRO A 313 22.59 -21.50 -11.62
CA PRO A 313 21.34 -20.84 -11.99
C PRO A 313 20.49 -21.62 -13.02
#